data_AF-A0A3N0V2W2-F1
#
_entry.id   AF-A0A3N0V2W2-F1
#
_cell.length_a   1.000
_cell.length_b   1.000
_cell.length_c   1.000
_cell.angle_alpha   90.00
_cell.angle_beta   90.00
_cell.angle_gamma   90.00
#
_symmetry.space_group_name_H-M   'P 1'
#
loop_
_entity.id
_entity.type
_entity.pdbx_description
1 polymer ?
#
loop_
_entity_poly.entity_id
_entity_poly.type
_entity_poly.pdbx_seq_one_letter_code
_entity_poly.pdbx_strand_id
1 'polypeptide(L)' 'MPSLYFNREERVQDVVVAYLNPEASTRYSLTHGARYLPFSEAEKAALREDRAWALARLCIDKVMRLPDTHYQTQRQG' A
#
# COMPACT_ATOMS: atom_id res chain seq x y z
N MET A 1 -16.02 5.50 11.67
CA MET A 1 -15.71 4.61 10.53
C MET A 1 -14.54 3.74 10.94
N PRO A 2 -14.69 2.41 10.94
CA PRO A 2 -13.55 1.53 11.20
C PRO A 2 -12.52 1.70 10.06
N SER A 3 -11.26 1.77 10.45
CA SER A 3 -10.10 1.94 9.57
C SER A 3 -9.04 0.97 10.06
N LEU A 4 -8.36 0.28 9.16
CA LEU A 4 -7.22 -0.57 9.55
C LEU A 4 -5.96 0.23 9.87
N TYR A 5 -5.97 1.52 9.57
CA TYR A 5 -4.88 2.45 9.84
C TYR A 5 -5.06 3.14 11.18
N PHE A 6 -4.00 3.16 11.98
CA PHE A 6 -3.97 3.84 13.26
C PHE A 6 -3.95 5.36 13.07
N ASN A 7 -3.19 5.84 12.07
CA ASN A 7 -3.08 7.26 11.72
C ASN A 7 -3.06 7.47 10.20
N ARG A 8 -3.07 8.74 9.77
CA ARG A 8 -3.12 9.09 8.34
C ARG A 8 -1.80 8.80 7.64
N GLU A 9 -0.69 8.99 8.35
CA GLU A 9 0.67 8.85 7.85
C GLU A 9 0.94 7.41 7.39
N GLU A 10 0.53 6.44 8.20
CA GLU A 10 0.61 5.01 7.90
C GLU A 10 -0.15 4.66 6.61
N ARG A 11 -1.36 5.22 6.45
CA ARG A 11 -2.14 5.05 5.21
C ARG A 11 -1.44 5.64 4.00
N VAL A 12 -0.86 6.84 4.14
CA VAL A 12 -0.13 7.49 3.05
C VAL A 12 1.07 6.66 2.62
N GLN A 13 1.82 6.11 3.58
CA GLN A 13 2.96 5.24 3.29
C GLN A 13 2.53 4.00 2.49
N ASP A 14 1.47 3.30 2.91
CA ASP A 14 0.96 2.14 2.17
C ASP A 14 0.47 2.51 0.76
N VAL A 15 -0.19 3.66 0.60
CA VAL A 15 -0.56 4.15 -0.74
C VAL A 15 0.68 4.34 -1.61
N VAL A 16 1.72 5.01 -1.10
CA VAL A 16 2.96 5.22 -1.86
C VAL A 16 3.59 3.88 -2.26
N VAL A 17 3.66 2.92 -1.35
CA VAL A 17 4.26 1.59 -1.60
C VAL A 17 3.41 0.78 -2.58
N ALA A 18 2.07 0.81 -2.45
CA ALA A 18 1.15 0.09 -3.34
C ALA A 18 1.26 0.51 -4.82
N TYR A 19 1.51 1.80 -5.06
CA TYR A 19 1.64 2.38 -6.40
C TYR A 19 3.09 2.54 -6.88
N LEU A 20 4.07 2.11 -6.07
CA LEU A 20 5.47 2.07 -6.49
C LEU A 20 5.65 1.13 -7.69
N ASN A 21 6.53 1.49 -8.62
CA ASN A 21 7.00 0.60 -9.69
C ASN A 21 8.32 -0.06 -9.28
N PRO A 22 8.33 -1.32 -8.80
CA PRO A 22 9.55 -1.95 -8.28
C PRO A 22 10.62 -2.15 -9.36
N GLU A 23 10.21 -2.36 -10.62
CA GLU A 23 11.16 -2.63 -11.72
C GLU A 23 11.98 -1.41 -12.11
N ALA A 24 11.35 -0.22 -12.09
CA ALA A 24 11.99 1.04 -12.43
C ALA A 24 12.57 1.77 -11.21
N SER A 25 12.41 1.21 -10.00
CA SER A 25 12.86 1.86 -8.78
C SER A 25 14.39 1.87 -8.66
N THR A 26 14.91 2.97 -8.13
CA THR A 26 16.34 3.13 -7.84
C THR A 26 16.53 3.59 -6.40
N ARG A 27 17.69 3.26 -5.82
CA ARG A 27 18.10 3.72 -4.49
C ARG A 27 19.25 4.69 -4.59
N TYR A 28 19.21 5.71 -3.75
CA TYR A 28 20.35 6.60 -3.60
C TYR A 28 21.44 5.92 -2.76
N SER A 29 22.65 5.82 -3.29
CA SER A 29 23.80 5.22 -2.62
C SER A 29 24.82 6.27 -2.24
N LEU A 30 24.98 6.48 -0.94
CA LEU A 30 26.03 7.34 -0.38
C LEU A 30 27.43 6.72 -0.55
N THR A 31 27.53 5.39 -0.48
CA THR A 31 28.80 4.66 -0.57
C THR A 31 29.38 4.59 -1.97
N HIS A 32 28.53 4.69 -3.00
CA HIS A 32 28.98 4.66 -4.40
C HIS A 32 29.14 6.08 -4.96
N GLY A 33 29.60 7.03 -4.15
CA GLY A 33 29.81 8.41 -4.58
C GLY A 33 28.51 9.16 -4.83
N ALA A 34 27.52 8.98 -3.94
CA ALA A 34 26.30 9.78 -3.92
C ALA A 34 25.50 9.73 -5.24
N ARG A 35 25.25 8.50 -5.75
CA ARG A 35 24.53 8.28 -7.02
C ARG A 35 23.31 7.39 -6.85
N TYR A 36 22.36 7.49 -7.77
CA TYR A 36 21.25 6.55 -7.87
C TYR A 36 21.72 5.25 -8.53
N LEU A 37 21.39 4.13 -7.89
CA LEU A 37 21.68 2.77 -8.36
C LEU A 37 20.39 1.96 -8.47
N PRO A 38 20.30 1.03 -9.42
CA PRO A 38 19.19 0.09 -9.44
C PRO A 38 19.18 -0.76 -8.18
N PHE A 39 18.00 -1.16 -7.74
CA PHE A 39 17.86 -2.20 -6.72
C PHE A 39 18.34 -3.55 -7.28
N SER A 40 18.96 -4.35 -6.43
CA SER A 40 19.24 -5.77 -6.71
C SER A 40 17.94 -6.57 -6.81
N GLU A 41 18.00 -7.75 -7.43
CA GLU A 41 16.81 -8.60 -7.57
C GLU A 41 16.22 -9.03 -6.22
N ALA A 42 17.05 -9.22 -5.19
CA ALA A 42 16.57 -9.50 -3.83
C ALA A 42 15.84 -8.29 -3.21
N GLU A 43 16.39 -7.08 -3.37
CA GLU A 43 15.72 -5.86 -2.91
C GLU A 43 14.41 -5.61 -3.67
N LYS A 44 14.38 -5.87 -4.98
CA LYS A 44 13.14 -5.79 -5.78
C LYS A 44 12.10 -6.81 -5.32
N ALA A 45 12.52 -8.03 -4.98
CA ALA A 45 11.61 -9.04 -4.44
C ALA A 45 10.96 -8.57 -3.12
N ALA A 46 11.74 -7.99 -2.21
CA ALA A 46 11.23 -7.39 -0.99
C ALA A 46 10.26 -6.23 -1.27
N LEU A 47 10.59 -5.32 -2.20
CA LEU A 47 9.69 -4.23 -2.60
C LEU A 47 8.36 -4.74 -3.20
N ARG A 48 8.39 -5.85 -3.95
CA ARG A 48 7.16 -6.48 -4.48
C ARG A 48 6.31 -7.07 -3.36
N GLU A 49 6.93 -7.67 -2.35
CA GLU A 49 6.24 -8.19 -1.17
C GLU A 49 5.59 -7.05 -0.36
N ASP A 50 6.35 -5.99 -0.04
CA ASP A 50 5.83 -4.81 0.65
C ASP A 50 4.65 -4.18 -0.10
N ARG A 51 4.76 -4.10 -1.43
CA ARG A 51 3.67 -3.65 -2.31
C ARG A 51 2.44 -4.54 -2.20
N ALA A 52 2.60 -5.85 -2.17
CA ALA A 52 1.49 -6.78 -2.06
C ALA A 52 0.76 -6.61 -0.71
N TRP A 53 1.51 -6.47 0.38
CA TRP A 53 0.97 -6.20 1.71
C TRP A 53 0.21 -4.87 1.78
N ALA A 54 0.80 -3.80 1.25
CA ALA A 54 0.15 -2.48 1.21
C ALA A 54 -1.16 -2.50 0.41
N LEU A 55 -1.16 -3.16 -0.76
CA LEU A 55 -2.36 -3.34 -1.57
C LEU A 55 -3.45 -4.12 -0.81
N ALA A 56 -3.08 -5.22 -0.16
CA ALA A 56 -4.02 -6.02 0.61
C ALA A 56 -4.66 -5.19 1.75
N ARG A 57 -3.84 -4.43 2.49
CA ARG A 57 -4.33 -3.60 3.59
C ARG A 57 -5.26 -2.49 3.11
N LEU A 58 -4.92 -1.81 2.01
CA LEU A 58 -5.79 -0.81 1.39
C LEU A 58 -7.12 -1.39 0.91
N CYS A 59 -7.11 -2.58 0.33
CA CYS A 59 -8.32 -3.29 -0.09
C CYS A 59 -9.22 -3.62 1.10
N ILE A 60 -8.66 -4.19 2.17
CA ILE A 60 -9.46 -4.52 3.36
C ILE A 60 -9.99 -3.25 4.02
N ASP A 61 -9.18 -2.20 4.17
CA ASP A 61 -9.59 -0.89 4.70
C ASP A 61 -10.76 -0.29 3.90
N LYS A 62 -10.73 -0.45 2.57
CA LYS A 62 -11.85 -0.03 1.70
C LYS A 62 -13.12 -0.82 2.01
N VAL A 63 -13.04 -2.15 2.14
CA VAL A 63 -14.19 -3.01 2.47
C VAL A 63 -14.76 -2.68 3.85
N MET A 64 -13.92 -2.49 4.87
CA MET A 64 -14.38 -2.13 6.22
C MET A 64 -15.12 -0.80 6.28
N ARG A 65 -14.87 0.11 5.34
CA ARG A 65 -15.56 1.40 5.24
C ARG A 65 -16.84 1.34 4.40
N LEU A 66 -17.13 0.24 3.72
CA LEU A 66 -18.39 0.10 2.99
C LEU A 66 -19.54 0.09 4.01
N PRO A 67 -20.63 0.82 3.74
CA PRO A 67 -21.84 0.67 4.55
C PRO A 67 -22.36 -0.75 4.37
N ASP A 68 -22.87 -1.36 5.45
CA ASP A 68 -23.48 -2.69 5.40
C ASP A 68 -24.59 -2.69 4.35
N THR A 69 -24.35 -3.36 3.22
CA THR A 69 -25.31 -3.51 2.12
C THR A 69 -26.55 -4.32 2.53
N HIS A 70 -26.62 -4.80 3.77
CA HIS A 70 -27.71 -5.60 4.32
C HIS A 70 -28.89 -4.80 4.93
N TYR A 71 -28.81 -3.46 5.05
CA TYR A 71 -29.88 -2.65 5.66
C TYR A 71 -30.77 -1.86 4.68
N GLN A 72 -30.76 -2.17 3.38
CA GLN A 72 -31.62 -1.47 2.40
C GLN A 72 -32.80 -2.29 1.87
N THR A 73 -32.98 -3.55 2.28
CA THR A 73 -34.08 -4.41 1.75
C THR A 73 -35.33 -4.48 2.64
N GLN A 74 -35.40 -3.74 3.76
CA GLN A 74 -36.58 -3.80 4.65
C GLN A 74 -37.02 -2.43 5.19
N ARG A 75 -37.30 -1.46 4.31
CA ARG A 75 -38.16 -0.30 4.64
C ARG A 75 -38.93 0.20 3.42
N GLN A 76 -39.56 -0.70 2.66
CA GLN A 76 -40.67 -0.37 1.78
C GLN A 76 -41.66 -1.53 1.85
N GLY A 77 -42.66 -1.38 2.72
CA GLY A 77 -43.73 -2.32 3.01
C GLY A 77 -44.66 -1.68 4.02
#